data_AF-A0A6P4EGS6-F1
#
_entry.id   AF-A0A6P4EGS6-F1
#
_cell.length_a   1.000
_cell.length_b   1.000
_cell.length_c   1.000
_cell.angle_alpha   90.00
_cell.angle_beta   90.00
_cell.angle_gamma   90.00
#
_symmetry.space_group_name_H-M   'P 1'
#
loop_
_entity.id
_entity.type
_entity.pdbx_description
1 polymer ?
#
loop_
_entity_poly.entity_id
_entity_poly.type
_entity_poly.pdbx_seq_one_letter_code
_entity_poly.pdbx_strand_id
1 'polypeptide(L)'
;MEKIWKKVCEHHDVPEQVANEWFARIQQHLSSEDPARAYHNWQEMMQRKEPHLAGVADPNIVLAAFFQYYHFDGNRSCAEQNCEVFEEFCHDAVIEDDRAKSLVCNLLGRKTPENQLTWCHDDEANLLQDVDLVVLASSPEEYKHYTTLLRSEYANLDDATYKAMRIKVLETLLMIPSIYATGDYHDKYEELARTNIRSEINDLKKQ
;
A
#
# COMPACT_ATOMS: atom_id res chain seq x y z
N MET A 1 12.10 -1.45 -8.95
CA MET A 1 12.07 -1.52 -7.46
C MET A 1 13.44 -1.60 -6.80
N GLU A 2 14.36 -2.47 -7.23
CA GLU A 2 15.67 -2.65 -6.57
C GLU A 2 16.50 -1.35 -6.45
N LYS A 3 16.52 -0.52 -7.51
CA LYS A 3 17.23 0.77 -7.47
C LYS A 3 16.66 1.72 -6.41
N ILE A 4 15.34 1.71 -6.22
CA ILE A 4 14.64 2.54 -5.23
C ILE A 4 15.03 2.07 -3.83
N TRP A 5 15.01 0.75 -3.60
CA TRP A 5 15.45 0.14 -2.34
C TRP A 5 16.90 0.50 -2.01
N LYS A 6 17.83 0.32 -2.96
CA LYS A 6 19.25 0.65 -2.76
C LYS A 6 19.45 2.11 -2.39
N LYS A 7 18.77 3.03 -3.06
CA LYS A 7 18.85 4.48 -2.75
C LYS A 7 18.40 4.79 -1.32
N VAL A 8 17.35 4.12 -0.83
CA VAL A 8 16.87 4.28 0.55
C VAL A 8 17.84 3.67 1.55
N CYS A 9 18.36 2.48 1.27
CA CYS A 9 19.39 1.85 2.09
C CYS A 9 20.65 2.72 2.18
N GLU A 10 21.10 3.30 1.07
CA GLU A 10 22.23 4.25 1.03
C GLU A 10 21.95 5.49 1.88
N HIS A 11 20.72 6.02 1.89
CA HIS A 11 20.36 7.17 2.73
C HIS A 11 20.51 6.89 4.23
N HIS A 12 20.23 5.65 4.66
CA HIS A 12 20.32 5.23 6.05
C HIS A 12 21.63 4.51 6.40
N ASP A 13 22.65 4.61 5.54
CA ASP A 13 23.96 3.93 5.71
C ASP A 13 23.85 2.41 5.97
N VAL A 14 22.82 1.77 5.40
CA VAL A 14 22.57 0.34 5.57
C VAL A 14 23.69 -0.48 4.90
N PRO A 15 24.31 -1.45 5.59
CA PRO A 15 25.32 -2.31 4.98
C PRO A 15 24.80 -3.01 3.72
N GLU A 16 25.59 -3.00 2.64
CA GLU A 16 25.17 -3.54 1.32
C GLU A 16 24.67 -4.99 1.41
N GLN A 17 25.35 -5.82 2.23
CA GLN A 17 24.93 -7.21 2.46
C GLN A 17 23.51 -7.28 3.05
N VAL A 18 23.24 -6.49 4.09
CA VAL A 18 21.92 -6.44 4.75
C VAL A 18 20.86 -5.94 3.79
N ALA A 19 21.16 -4.89 3.02
CA ALA A 19 20.25 -4.35 2.01
C ALA A 19 19.86 -5.41 0.96
N ASN A 20 20.82 -6.20 0.47
CA ASN A 20 20.57 -7.25 -0.52
C ASN A 20 19.78 -8.43 0.06
N GLU A 21 20.12 -8.88 1.27
CA GLU A 21 19.43 -9.97 1.97
C GLU A 21 17.96 -9.60 2.24
N TRP A 22 17.70 -8.40 2.74
CA TRP A 22 16.34 -7.92 3.00
C TRP A 22 15.53 -7.69 1.73
N PHE A 23 16.14 -7.17 0.66
CA PHE A 23 15.45 -7.04 -0.63
C PHE A 23 14.97 -8.40 -1.14
N ALA A 24 15.87 -9.40 -1.14
CA ALA A 24 15.54 -10.75 -1.57
C ALA A 24 14.46 -11.39 -0.67
N ARG A 25 14.55 -11.20 0.65
CA ARG A 25 13.55 -11.67 1.63
C ARG A 25 12.17 -11.07 1.36
N ILE A 26 12.07 -9.75 1.20
CA ILE A 26 10.80 -9.06 0.95
C ILE A 26 10.21 -9.53 -0.40
N GLN A 27 11.04 -9.59 -1.45
CA GLN A 27 10.60 -10.03 -2.76
C GLN A 27 10.09 -11.48 -2.75
N GLN A 28 10.77 -12.37 -2.02
CA GLN A 28 10.33 -13.75 -1.84
C GLN A 28 9.05 -13.85 -1.02
N HIS A 29 8.93 -13.07 0.05
CA HIS A 29 7.75 -13.07 0.93
C HIS A 29 6.50 -12.55 0.22
N LEU A 30 6.67 -11.56 -0.67
CA LEU A 30 5.61 -11.01 -1.50
C LEU A 30 5.42 -11.80 -2.82
N SER A 31 5.81 -13.08 -2.89
CA SER A 31 5.57 -13.88 -4.10
C SER A 31 4.06 -14.11 -4.31
N SER A 32 3.65 -14.29 -5.57
CA SER A 32 2.26 -14.54 -5.96
C SER A 32 1.80 -16.00 -5.74
N GLU A 33 2.47 -16.76 -4.88
CA GLU A 33 2.17 -18.18 -4.67
C GLU A 33 0.98 -18.40 -3.72
N ASP A 34 0.68 -17.43 -2.85
CA ASP A 34 -0.46 -17.48 -1.93
C ASP A 34 -1.73 -16.93 -2.61
N PRO A 35 -2.78 -17.76 -2.81
CA PRO A 35 -4.06 -17.29 -3.37
C PRO A 35 -4.73 -16.18 -2.54
N ALA A 36 -4.45 -16.10 -1.24
CA ALA A 36 -4.95 -15.03 -0.38
C ALA A 36 -4.27 -13.67 -0.66
N ARG A 37 -3.22 -13.65 -1.49
CA ARG A 37 -2.42 -12.48 -1.88
C ARG A 37 -2.36 -12.33 -3.41
N ALA A 38 -3.51 -12.49 -4.06
CA ALA A 38 -3.60 -12.42 -5.53
C ALA A 38 -3.26 -11.02 -6.09
N TYR A 39 -3.57 -9.93 -5.37
CA TYR A 39 -3.19 -8.56 -5.73
C TYR A 39 -2.03 -8.04 -4.88
N HIS A 40 -2.02 -8.29 -3.57
CA HIS A 40 -1.06 -7.72 -2.62
C HIS A 40 0.33 -8.39 -2.66
N ASN A 41 0.81 -8.73 -3.85
CA ASN A 41 2.09 -9.37 -4.12
C ASN A 41 3.05 -8.44 -4.86
N TRP A 42 4.24 -8.96 -5.15
CA TRP A 42 5.32 -8.24 -5.79
C TRP A 42 4.96 -7.81 -7.22
N GLN A 43 4.42 -8.74 -8.02
CA GLN A 43 4.15 -8.55 -9.45
C GLN A 43 3.05 -7.52 -9.70
N GLU A 44 2.00 -7.53 -8.88
CA GLU A 44 0.79 -6.75 -9.12
C GLU A 44 0.83 -5.41 -8.39
N MET A 45 1.03 -5.43 -7.07
CA MET A 45 0.99 -4.22 -6.25
C MET A 45 2.34 -3.51 -6.21
N MET A 46 3.44 -4.19 -5.88
CA MET A 46 4.74 -3.50 -5.69
C MET A 46 5.28 -2.92 -6.99
N GLN A 47 5.22 -3.66 -8.10
CA GLN A 47 5.66 -3.13 -9.41
C GLN A 47 4.84 -1.91 -9.85
N ARG A 48 3.54 -1.88 -9.54
CA ARG A 48 2.68 -0.72 -9.86
C ARG A 48 3.09 0.54 -9.12
N LYS A 49 3.62 0.41 -7.89
CA LYS A 49 4.12 1.53 -7.09
C LYS A 49 5.46 2.08 -7.56
N GLU A 50 6.24 1.31 -8.33
CA GLU A 50 7.59 1.71 -8.76
C GLU A 50 7.69 3.13 -9.36
N PRO A 51 6.92 3.51 -10.39
CA PRO A 51 7.06 4.84 -11.00
C PRO A 51 6.70 5.97 -10.05
N HIS A 52 5.87 5.69 -9.04
CA HIS A 52 5.44 6.65 -8.04
C HIS A 52 6.49 6.81 -6.94
N LEU A 53 7.06 5.71 -6.46
CA LEU A 53 8.09 5.71 -5.42
C LEU A 53 9.44 6.23 -5.93
N ALA A 54 9.73 6.12 -7.22
CA ALA A 54 10.99 6.59 -7.81
C ALA A 54 11.24 8.09 -7.59
N GLY A 55 10.16 8.89 -7.54
CA GLY A 55 10.20 10.34 -7.36
C GLY A 55 10.04 10.81 -5.92
N VAL A 56 9.77 9.91 -4.97
CA VAL A 56 9.56 10.27 -3.56
C VAL A 56 10.88 10.72 -2.94
N ALA A 57 10.86 11.91 -2.34
CA ALA A 57 12.04 12.49 -1.69
C ALA A 57 12.28 11.91 -0.29
N ASP A 58 11.21 11.62 0.45
CA ASP A 58 11.30 11.08 1.81
C ASP A 58 11.54 9.55 1.77
N PRO A 59 12.70 9.07 2.26
CA PRO A 59 13.01 7.64 2.29
C PRO A 59 12.09 6.85 3.23
N ASN A 60 11.49 7.48 4.25
CA ASN A 60 10.60 6.81 5.20
C ASN A 60 9.28 6.38 4.55
N ILE A 61 8.75 7.17 3.61
CA ILE A 61 7.57 6.78 2.81
C ILE A 61 7.90 5.55 1.98
N VAL A 62 9.09 5.51 1.40
CA VAL A 62 9.53 4.36 0.60
C VAL A 62 9.72 3.13 1.48
N LEU A 63 10.36 3.25 2.65
CA LEU A 63 10.44 2.16 3.62
C LEU A 63 9.03 1.65 3.98
N ALA A 64 8.11 2.55 4.35
CA ALA A 64 6.73 2.19 4.64
C ALA A 64 6.07 1.43 3.48
N ALA A 65 6.29 1.85 2.22
CA ALA A 65 5.76 1.16 1.06
C ALA A 65 6.29 -0.27 0.86
N PHE A 66 7.53 -0.56 1.29
CA PHE A 66 8.09 -1.92 1.25
C PHE A 66 7.54 -2.83 2.37
N PHE A 67 7.20 -2.27 3.52
CA PHE A 67 6.75 -3.04 4.70
C PHE A 67 5.23 -3.06 4.91
N GLN A 68 4.44 -2.15 4.31
CA GLN A 68 2.99 -1.96 4.55
C GLN A 68 2.13 -3.21 4.41
N TYR A 69 2.54 -4.15 3.56
CA TYR A 69 1.85 -5.41 3.34
C TYR A 69 2.79 -6.60 3.43
N TYR A 70 3.88 -6.49 4.20
CA TYR A 70 4.75 -7.64 4.44
C TYR A 70 3.90 -8.82 4.95
N HIS A 71 3.19 -8.62 6.06
CA HIS A 71 2.00 -9.39 6.41
C HIS A 71 0.75 -8.71 5.85
N PHE A 72 -0.19 -9.53 5.37
CA PHE A 72 -1.44 -9.11 4.78
C PHE A 72 -2.56 -10.06 5.17
N ASP A 73 -3.72 -9.48 5.52
CA ASP A 73 -4.96 -10.19 5.72
C ASP A 73 -6.11 -9.27 5.30
N GLY A 74 -6.93 -9.69 4.34
CA GLY A 74 -8.02 -8.86 3.82
C GLY A 74 -9.10 -8.49 4.85
N ASN A 75 -9.13 -9.13 6.02
CA ASN A 75 -10.17 -8.97 7.04
C ASN A 75 -9.68 -8.33 8.36
N ARG A 76 -8.36 -8.23 8.60
CA ARG A 76 -7.80 -7.66 9.83
C ARG A 76 -6.56 -6.82 9.54
N SER A 77 -6.29 -5.84 10.40
CA SER A 77 -5.04 -5.09 10.32
C SER A 77 -3.85 -5.97 10.67
N CYS A 78 -2.77 -5.83 9.89
CA CYS A 78 -1.45 -6.42 10.15
C CYS A 78 -0.41 -5.35 10.51
N ALA A 79 -0.84 -4.13 10.84
CA ALA A 79 0.06 -2.99 11.05
C ALA A 79 1.13 -3.28 12.12
N GLU A 80 0.75 -3.90 13.24
CA GLU A 80 1.70 -4.20 14.32
C GLU A 80 2.76 -5.20 13.87
N GLN A 81 2.36 -6.29 13.22
CA GLN A 81 3.31 -7.29 12.70
C GLN A 81 4.21 -6.70 11.61
N ASN A 82 3.70 -5.79 10.80
CA ASN A 82 4.50 -5.11 9.78
C ASN A 82 5.53 -4.16 10.40
N CYS A 83 5.17 -3.52 11.51
CA CYS A 83 6.12 -2.72 12.29
C CYS A 83 7.18 -3.59 12.95
N GLU A 84 6.83 -4.75 13.50
CA GLU A 84 7.80 -5.70 14.08
C GLU A 84 8.85 -6.14 13.05
N VAL A 85 8.43 -6.46 11.82
CA VAL A 85 9.34 -6.83 10.72
C VAL A 85 10.20 -5.64 10.28
N PHE A 86 9.64 -4.44 10.26
CA PHE A 86 10.41 -3.24 9.96
C PHE A 86 11.44 -2.91 11.06
N GLU A 87 11.09 -3.14 12.33
CA GLU A 87 12.01 -2.98 13.47
C GLU A 87 13.13 -4.03 13.44
N GLU A 88 12.83 -5.26 13.00
CA GLU A 88 13.83 -6.30 12.70
C GLU A 88 14.80 -5.82 11.62
N PHE A 89 14.29 -5.27 10.52
CA PHE A 89 15.13 -4.65 9.49
C PHE A 89 15.99 -3.52 10.05
N CYS A 90 15.43 -2.62 10.86
CA CYS A 90 16.19 -1.52 11.46
C CYS A 90 17.30 -2.02 12.38
N HIS A 91 17.08 -3.12 13.11
CA HIS A 91 18.09 -3.75 13.95
C HIS A 91 19.25 -4.29 13.11
N ASP A 92 18.96 -5.08 12.08
CA ASP A 92 19.97 -5.65 11.18
C ASP A 92 20.72 -4.57 10.40
N ALA A 93 20.01 -3.52 10.01
CA ALA A 93 20.53 -2.38 9.26
C ALA A 93 21.26 -1.35 10.13
N VAL A 94 21.25 -1.52 11.46
CA VAL A 94 21.86 -0.59 12.44
C VAL A 94 21.31 0.84 12.31
N ILE A 95 20.02 0.95 12.01
CA ILE A 95 19.33 2.25 11.97
C ILE A 95 19.01 2.65 13.42
N GLU A 96 19.62 3.72 13.92
CA GLU A 96 19.42 4.21 15.29
C GLU A 96 18.43 5.38 15.39
N ASP A 97 17.97 5.94 14.27
CA ASP A 97 17.03 7.08 14.26
C ASP A 97 15.61 6.66 14.70
N ASP A 98 15.34 6.81 15.99
CA ASP A 98 14.04 6.48 16.58
C ASP A 98 12.89 7.35 16.05
N ARG A 99 13.16 8.56 15.56
CA ARG A 99 12.14 9.40 14.93
C ARG A 99 11.75 8.83 13.58
N ALA A 100 12.72 8.44 12.76
CA ALA A 100 12.47 7.78 11.48
C ALA A 100 11.71 6.47 11.69
N LYS A 101 12.13 5.64 12.65
CA LYS A 101 11.42 4.39 12.99
C LYS A 101 9.98 4.65 13.38
N SER A 102 9.76 5.61 14.29
CA SER A 102 8.41 5.97 14.73
C SER A 102 7.56 6.48 13.58
N LEU A 103 8.13 7.25 12.64
CA LEU A 103 7.41 7.73 11.47
C LEU A 103 7.00 6.58 10.55
N VAL A 104 7.91 5.66 10.23
CA VAL A 104 7.57 4.50 9.39
C VAL A 104 6.52 3.62 10.09
N CYS A 105 6.69 3.30 11.38
CA CYS A 105 5.70 2.52 12.12
C CYS A 105 4.35 3.22 12.21
N ASN A 106 4.36 4.56 12.33
CA ASN A 106 3.17 5.36 12.15
C ASN A 106 2.62 5.02 10.76
N LEU A 107 3.26 5.39 9.66
CA LEU A 107 2.80 5.17 8.27
C LEU A 107 2.25 3.77 7.96
N LEU A 108 2.78 2.72 8.59
CA LEU A 108 2.28 1.33 8.49
C LEU A 108 0.90 1.11 9.15
N GLY A 109 0.40 2.07 9.91
CA GLY A 109 -0.88 2.09 10.58
C GLY A 109 -0.84 1.78 12.08
N ARG A 110 0.34 1.80 12.73
CA ARG A 110 0.42 1.61 14.18
C ARG A 110 -0.25 2.78 14.88
N LYS A 111 -1.24 2.50 15.73
CA LYS A 111 -1.96 3.50 16.51
C LYS A 111 -1.28 3.69 17.86
N THR A 112 -0.83 4.90 18.13
CA THR A 112 -0.34 5.32 19.45
C THR A 112 -1.29 6.37 20.05
N PRO A 113 -1.28 6.59 21.37
CA PRO A 113 -2.04 7.70 21.95
C PRO A 113 -1.71 9.06 21.31
N GLU A 114 -0.46 9.23 20.87
CA GLU A 114 0.06 10.50 20.33
C GLU A 114 -0.38 10.76 18.88
N ASN A 115 -0.55 9.72 18.06
CA ASN A 115 -0.84 9.86 16.63
C ASN A 115 -2.34 9.70 16.25
N GLN A 116 -3.18 9.30 17.22
CA GLN A 116 -4.61 9.03 17.00
C GLN A 116 -5.41 10.23 16.47
N LEU A 117 -4.97 11.46 16.78
CA LEU A 117 -5.66 12.70 16.40
C LEU A 117 -5.04 13.42 15.20
N THR A 118 -3.81 13.08 14.81
CA THR A 118 -3.04 13.81 13.78
C THR A 118 -2.86 13.04 12.49
N TRP A 119 -3.21 11.75 12.47
CA TRP A 119 -3.07 10.85 11.32
C TRP A 119 -3.63 11.40 10.00
N CYS A 120 -4.73 12.17 10.03
CA CYS A 120 -5.38 12.72 8.84
C CYS A 120 -4.76 14.01 8.27
N HIS A 121 -3.63 14.46 8.82
CA HIS A 121 -2.98 15.73 8.44
C HIS A 121 -1.48 15.58 8.16
N ASP A 122 -1.02 14.36 7.94
CA ASP A 122 0.38 14.05 7.68
C ASP A 122 0.59 13.88 6.16
N ASP A 123 1.45 14.71 5.57
CA ASP A 123 1.69 14.76 4.12
C ASP A 123 2.32 13.44 3.62
N GLU A 124 3.16 12.82 4.45
CA GLU A 124 3.78 11.53 4.19
C GLU A 124 2.75 10.40 4.17
N ALA A 125 1.79 10.43 5.11
CA ALA A 125 0.68 9.47 5.13
C ALA A 125 -0.26 9.65 3.92
N ASN A 126 -0.58 10.89 3.59
CA ASN A 126 -1.38 11.24 2.42
C ASN A 126 -0.73 10.73 1.12
N LEU A 127 0.57 10.99 0.93
CA LEU A 127 1.28 10.55 -0.26
C LEU A 127 1.36 9.02 -0.34
N LEU A 128 1.65 8.32 0.77
CA LEU A 128 1.67 6.86 0.79
C LEU A 128 0.31 6.28 0.40
N GLN A 129 -0.77 6.85 0.94
CA GLN A 129 -2.14 6.44 0.62
C GLN A 129 -2.46 6.71 -0.86
N ASP A 130 -2.06 7.85 -1.41
CA ASP A 130 -2.30 8.19 -2.82
C ASP A 130 -1.55 7.24 -3.77
N VAL A 131 -0.32 6.86 -3.42
CA VAL A 131 0.48 5.85 -4.14
C VAL A 131 -0.21 4.49 -4.09
N ASP A 132 -0.79 4.11 -2.94
CA ASP A 132 -1.50 2.84 -2.77
C ASP A 132 -2.79 2.79 -3.60
N LEU A 133 -3.53 3.88 -3.64
CA LEU A 133 -4.81 4.00 -4.34
C LEU A 133 -4.68 4.27 -5.84
N VAL A 134 -3.46 4.37 -6.39
CA VAL A 134 -3.27 4.70 -7.82
C VAL A 134 -3.88 3.66 -8.77
N VAL A 135 -4.03 2.41 -8.30
CA VAL A 135 -4.69 1.35 -9.07
C VAL A 135 -6.13 1.72 -9.44
N LEU A 136 -6.80 2.55 -8.64
CA LEU A 136 -8.17 2.98 -8.92
C LEU A 136 -8.27 3.80 -10.21
N ALA A 137 -7.22 4.55 -10.56
CA ALA A 137 -7.15 5.35 -11.77
C ALA A 137 -6.49 4.64 -12.97
N SER A 138 -6.32 3.32 -12.89
CA SER A 138 -5.76 2.52 -14.00
C SER A 138 -6.69 2.49 -15.21
N SER A 139 -6.17 1.99 -16.35
CA SER A 139 -7.00 1.79 -17.54
C SER A 139 -8.16 0.83 -17.23
N PRO A 140 -9.30 0.89 -17.95
CA PRO A 140 -10.43 0.00 -17.68
C PRO A 140 -10.09 -1.49 -17.71
N GLU A 141 -9.14 -1.88 -18.57
CA GLU A 141 -8.65 -3.26 -18.66
C GLU A 141 -7.84 -3.66 -17.42
N GLU A 142 -6.88 -2.83 -17.02
CA GLU A 142 -6.08 -3.05 -15.81
C GLU A 142 -6.93 -3.02 -14.54
N TYR A 143 -7.90 -2.12 -14.48
CA TYR A 143 -8.82 -2.02 -13.34
C TYR A 143 -9.67 -3.29 -13.22
N LYS A 144 -10.15 -3.83 -14.35
CA LYS A 144 -10.88 -5.09 -14.35
C LYS A 144 -10.00 -6.26 -13.89
N HIS A 145 -8.76 -6.32 -14.35
CA HIS A 145 -7.77 -7.30 -13.86
C HIS A 145 -7.57 -7.17 -12.34
N TYR A 146 -7.35 -5.95 -11.85
CA TYR A 146 -7.27 -5.66 -10.41
C TYR A 146 -8.49 -6.16 -9.63
N THR A 147 -9.71 -5.84 -10.08
CA THR A 147 -10.93 -6.31 -9.39
C THR A 147 -11.09 -7.83 -9.38
N THR A 148 -10.56 -8.52 -10.40
CA THR A 148 -10.56 -9.98 -10.48
C THR A 148 -9.60 -10.57 -9.44
N LEU A 149 -8.38 -10.02 -9.34
CA LEU A 149 -7.42 -10.43 -8.32
C LEU A 149 -7.95 -10.16 -6.91
N LEU A 150 -8.51 -8.97 -6.69
CA LEU A 150 -9.10 -8.60 -5.42
C LEU A 150 -10.25 -9.54 -5.02
N ARG A 151 -11.11 -9.94 -5.96
CA ARG A 151 -12.18 -10.93 -5.68
C ARG A 151 -11.62 -12.25 -5.17
N SER A 152 -10.48 -12.70 -5.71
CA SER A 152 -9.80 -13.94 -5.29
C SER A 152 -9.26 -13.86 -3.86
N GLU A 153 -8.78 -12.70 -3.41
CA GLU A 153 -8.31 -12.52 -2.03
C GLU A 153 -9.44 -12.66 -0.99
N TYR A 154 -10.68 -12.40 -1.39
CA TYR A 154 -11.88 -12.59 -0.58
C TYR A 154 -12.65 -13.87 -0.93
N ALA A 155 -11.98 -14.91 -1.45
CA ALA A 155 -12.62 -16.18 -1.84
C ALA A 155 -13.33 -16.90 -0.67
N ASN A 156 -13.00 -16.54 0.58
CA ASN A 156 -13.67 -17.04 1.78
C ASN A 156 -15.08 -16.45 1.99
N LEU A 157 -15.41 -15.33 1.33
CA LEU A 157 -16.73 -14.70 1.39
C LEU A 157 -17.60 -15.19 0.23
N ASP A 158 -18.88 -15.44 0.52
CA ASP A 158 -19.88 -15.64 -0.52
C ASP A 158 -20.08 -14.37 -1.37
N ASP A 159 -20.59 -14.53 -2.58
CA ASP A 159 -20.70 -13.45 -3.55
C ASP A 159 -21.59 -12.29 -3.06
N ALA A 160 -22.66 -12.56 -2.32
CA ALA A 160 -23.55 -11.52 -1.83
C ALA A 160 -22.85 -10.69 -0.75
N THR A 161 -22.17 -11.35 0.19
CA THR A 161 -21.39 -10.69 1.24
C THR A 161 -20.25 -9.87 0.65
N TYR A 162 -19.49 -10.43 -0.30
CA TYR A 162 -18.40 -9.71 -0.98
C TYR A 162 -18.93 -8.46 -1.71
N LYS A 163 -19.97 -8.61 -2.53
CA LYS A 163 -20.56 -7.49 -3.29
C LYS A 163 -21.02 -6.36 -2.36
N ALA A 164 -21.75 -6.70 -1.30
CA ALA A 164 -22.24 -5.71 -0.34
C ALA A 164 -21.09 -4.97 0.37
N MET A 165 -20.06 -5.71 0.81
CA MET A 165 -18.86 -5.13 1.41
C MET A 165 -18.13 -4.21 0.42
N ARG A 166 -17.87 -4.68 -0.80
CA ARG A 166 -17.11 -3.94 -1.81
C ARG A 166 -17.85 -2.68 -2.25
N ILE A 167 -19.16 -2.75 -2.52
CA ILE A 167 -19.99 -1.58 -2.83
C ILE A 167 -19.89 -0.55 -1.70
N LYS A 168 -19.98 -0.97 -0.44
CA LYS A 168 -19.88 -0.04 0.70
C LYS A 168 -18.53 0.67 0.76
N VAL A 169 -17.42 -0.04 0.52
CA VAL A 169 -16.07 0.56 0.46
C VAL A 169 -16.00 1.59 -0.67
N LEU A 170 -16.46 1.22 -1.87
CA LEU A 170 -16.44 2.08 -3.05
C LEU A 170 -17.33 3.32 -2.91
N GLU A 171 -18.54 3.17 -2.35
CA GLU A 171 -19.43 4.29 -2.04
C GLU A 171 -18.82 5.21 -0.99
N THR A 172 -18.10 4.67 -0.01
CA THR A 172 -17.35 5.46 0.97
C THR A 172 -16.28 6.31 0.30
N LEU A 173 -15.49 5.74 -0.61
CA LEU A 173 -14.49 6.50 -1.38
C LEU A 173 -15.13 7.64 -2.20
N LEU A 174 -16.30 7.40 -2.82
CA LEU A 174 -17.00 8.44 -3.58
C LEU A 174 -17.54 9.59 -2.72
N MET A 175 -17.78 9.36 -1.42
CA MET A 175 -18.24 10.39 -0.48
C MET A 175 -17.11 11.30 0.01
N ILE A 176 -15.85 10.85 -0.06
CA ILE A 176 -14.71 11.69 0.31
C ILE A 176 -14.60 12.83 -0.72
N PRO A 177 -14.36 14.09 -0.30
CA PRO A 177 -14.22 15.21 -1.22
C PRO A 177 -13.11 15.01 -2.26
N SER A 178 -12.01 14.39 -1.87
CA SER A 178 -10.86 14.06 -2.70
C SER A 178 -10.39 12.65 -2.35
N ILE A 179 -10.36 11.73 -3.30
CA ILE A 179 -9.81 10.38 -3.09
C ILE A 179 -8.30 10.47 -2.93
N TYR A 180 -7.68 11.36 -3.71
CA TYR A 180 -6.26 11.65 -3.62
C TYR A 180 -6.00 12.97 -2.88
N ALA A 181 -5.18 12.96 -1.83
CA ALA A 181 -4.94 14.14 -1.01
C ALA A 181 -3.86 15.07 -1.59
N THR A 182 -2.86 14.50 -2.27
CA THR A 182 -1.76 15.21 -2.92
C THR A 182 -2.23 15.87 -4.21
N GLY A 183 -1.97 17.16 -4.38
CA GLY A 183 -2.46 17.95 -5.52
C GLY A 183 -2.15 17.33 -6.89
N ASP A 184 -0.90 16.92 -7.13
CA ASP A 184 -0.50 16.30 -8.40
C ASP A 184 -1.21 14.96 -8.67
N TYR A 185 -1.56 14.21 -7.62
CA TYR A 185 -2.31 12.96 -7.74
C TYR A 185 -3.79 13.22 -7.99
N HIS A 186 -4.38 14.17 -7.27
CA HIS A 186 -5.76 14.59 -7.48
C HIS A 186 -5.97 15.00 -8.94
N ASP A 187 -5.16 15.92 -9.45
CA ASP A 187 -5.33 16.48 -10.80
C ASP A 187 -5.17 15.41 -11.90
N LYS A 188 -4.38 14.37 -11.64
CA LYS A 188 -4.10 13.30 -12.61
C LYS A 188 -5.04 12.10 -12.51
N TYR A 189 -5.48 11.73 -11.32
CA TYR A 189 -6.09 10.42 -11.05
C TYR A 189 -7.53 10.48 -10.55
N GLU A 190 -8.00 11.60 -9.97
CA GLU A 190 -9.32 11.67 -9.31
C GLU A 190 -10.48 11.28 -10.24
N GLU A 191 -10.58 11.90 -11.42
CA GLU A 191 -11.67 11.65 -12.36
C GLU A 191 -11.64 10.22 -12.94
N LEU A 192 -10.45 9.68 -13.17
CA LEU A 192 -10.25 8.31 -13.64
C LEU A 192 -10.70 7.31 -12.57
N ALA A 193 -10.26 7.51 -11.32
CA ALA A 193 -10.65 6.68 -10.19
C ALA A 193 -12.16 6.69 -9.97
N ARG A 194 -12.78 7.88 -9.93
CA ARG A 194 -14.24 8.00 -9.77
C ARG A 194 -15.01 7.31 -10.89
N THR A 195 -14.52 7.38 -12.12
CA THR A 195 -15.14 6.70 -13.28
C THR A 195 -15.09 5.19 -13.12
N ASN A 196 -13.93 4.63 -12.79
CA ASN A 196 -13.73 3.19 -12.57
C ASN A 196 -14.58 2.68 -11.39
N ILE A 197 -14.56 3.40 -10.26
CA ILE A 197 -15.35 3.07 -9.07
C ILE A 197 -16.85 3.02 -9.39
N ARG A 198 -17.38 4.03 -10.09
CA ARG A 198 -18.80 4.05 -10.51
C ARG A 198 -19.13 2.89 -11.44
N SER A 199 -18.23 2.53 -12.35
CA SER A 199 -18.40 1.38 -13.23
C SER A 199 -18.49 0.07 -12.43
N GLU A 200 -17.56 -0.14 -11.49
CA GLU A 200 -17.55 -1.35 -10.65
C GLU A 200 -18.82 -1.46 -9.80
N ILE A 201 -19.26 -0.36 -9.16
CA ILE A 201 -20.51 -0.36 -8.39
C ILE A 201 -21.69 -0.79 -9.27
N ASN A 202 -21.79 -0.26 -10.49
CA ASN A 202 -22.87 -0.59 -11.41
C ASN A 202 -22.84 -2.06 -11.83
N ASP A 203 -21.65 -2.62 -12.06
CA ASP A 203 -21.50 -4.02 -12.45
C ASP A 203 -21.82 -4.96 -11.28
N LEU A 204 -21.38 -4.64 -10.06
CA LEU A 204 -21.69 -5.41 -8.86
C LEU A 204 -23.19 -5.40 -8.50
N LYS A 205 -23.91 -4.30 -8.81
CA LYS A 205 -25.37 -4.19 -8.59
C LYS A 205 -26.22 -4.94 -9.63
N LYS A 206 -25.67 -5.20 -10.83
CA LYS A 206 -26.39 -5.88 -11.93
C LYS A 206 -26.28 -7.41 -11.88
N GLN A 207 -25.23 -7.92 -11.23
CA GLN A 207 -24.96 -9.35 -11.08
C GLN A 207 -25.64 -9.92 -9.84
#